data_AF-A0A8T5UDG6-F1
#
_entry.id   AF-A0A8T5UDG6-F1
#
_cell.length_a   1.000
_cell.length_b   1.000
_cell.length_c   1.000
_cell.angle_alpha   90.00
_cell.angle_beta   90.00
_cell.angle_gamma   90.00
#
_symmetry.space_group_name_H-M   'P 1'
#
loop_
_entity.id
_entity.type
_entity.pdbx_description
1 polymer ?
#
loop_
_entity_poly.entity_id
_entity_poly.type
_entity_poly.pdbx_seq_one_letter_code
_entity_poly.pdbx_strand_id
1 'polypeptide(L)'
;MKEENLRPKTGFEKIIDFFNNNLPVNHPIAIAEVVEQTGFSWSFVKKTLSKIKDDYDGFYFEKSGSTWIMWKDRNHIIKKLDETCSRFLVDDEEEC
;
A
#
# COMPACT_ATOMS: atom_id res chain seq x y z
N MET A 1 18.65 18.32 9.34
CA MET A 1 19.07 16.95 9.67
C MET A 1 17.84 16.21 10.17
N LYS A 2 17.31 15.24 9.42
CA LYS A 2 16.18 14.41 9.88
C LYS A 2 16.74 13.09 10.35
N GLU A 3 16.74 12.92 11.67
CA GLU A 3 17.06 11.68 12.35
C GLU A 3 15.90 10.70 12.14
N GLU A 4 15.91 9.97 11.02
CA GLU A 4 14.90 8.94 10.76
C GLU A 4 15.26 7.65 11.51
N ASN A 5 14.72 7.56 12.73
CA ASN A 5 14.41 6.36 13.52
C ASN A 5 15.17 5.05 13.18
N LEU A 6 16.10 4.70 14.08
CA LEU A 6 16.89 3.45 14.16
C LEU A 6 16.06 2.16 14.42
N ARG A 7 14.80 2.09 13.95
CA ARG A 7 14.01 0.86 14.03
C ARG A 7 14.11 0.09 12.71
N PRO A 8 14.40 -1.22 12.73
CA PRO A 8 14.40 -2.00 11.51
C PRO A 8 13.00 -1.98 10.90
N LYS A 9 12.89 -1.50 9.65
CA LYS A 9 11.62 -1.50 8.91
C LYS A 9 11.09 -2.92 8.78
N THR A 10 9.83 -3.10 9.13
CA THR A 10 9.08 -4.34 8.97
C THR A 10 8.96 -4.70 7.48
N GLY A 11 8.68 -5.97 7.17
CA GLY A 11 8.47 -6.39 5.79
C GLY A 11 7.31 -5.66 5.11
N PHE A 12 6.29 -5.30 5.89
CA PHE A 12 5.16 -4.49 5.42
C PHE A 12 5.59 -3.08 5.02
N GLU A 13 6.33 -2.37 5.88
CA GLU A 13 6.83 -1.02 5.59
C GLU A 13 7.76 -1.00 4.37
N LYS A 14 8.60 -2.02 4.22
CA LYS A 14 9.46 -2.17 3.04
C LYS A 14 8.67 -2.29 1.74
N ILE A 15 7.54 -3.01 1.75
CA ILE A 15 6.66 -3.13 0.57
C ILE A 15 5.97 -1.80 0.28
N ILE A 16 5.50 -1.07 1.30
CA ILE A 16 4.91 0.27 1.10
C ILE A 16 5.95 1.24 0.53
N ASP A 17 7.16 1.25 1.09
CA ASP A 17 8.25 2.10 0.61
C ASP A 17 8.64 1.80 -0.83
N PHE A 18 8.58 0.53 -1.24
CA PHE A 18 8.76 0.15 -2.64
C PHE A 18 7.74 0.87 -3.53
N PHE A 19 6.45 0.82 -3.19
CA PHE A 19 5.42 1.49 -3.98
C PHE A 19 5.52 3.00 -3.98
N ASN A 20 5.83 3.61 -2.83
CA ASN A 20 5.90 5.07 -2.72
C ASN A 20 7.13 5.64 -3.42
N ASN A 21 8.29 5.02 -3.25
CA ASN A 21 9.57 5.60 -3.68
C ASN A 21 10.12 5.02 -4.98
N ASN A 22 9.77 3.78 -5.35
CA ASN A 22 10.38 3.08 -6.49
C ASN A 22 9.40 2.89 -7.66
N LEU A 23 8.11 2.67 -7.39
CA LEU A 23 7.14 2.48 -8.46
C LEU A 23 6.64 3.84 -9.01
N PRO A 24 6.67 4.09 -10.33
CA PRO A 24 6.02 5.25 -10.93
C PRO A 24 4.49 5.17 -10.88
N VAL A 25 3.83 6.32 -10.99
CA VAL A 25 2.37 6.39 -11.09
C VAL A 25 1.89 5.77 -12.41
N ASN A 26 0.78 5.04 -12.36
CA ASN A 26 0.15 4.38 -13.50
C ASN A 26 1.10 3.46 -14.29
N HIS A 27 2.05 2.83 -13.59
CA HIS A 27 2.95 1.84 -14.15
C HIS A 27 2.62 0.44 -13.61
N PRO A 28 1.89 -0.38 -14.38
CA PRO A 28 1.53 -1.73 -13.96
C PRO A 28 2.74 -2.66 -13.96
N ILE A 29 2.93 -3.34 -12.84
CA ILE A 29 3.98 -4.35 -12.66
C ILE A 29 3.37 -5.69 -12.23
N ALA A 30 4.09 -6.77 -12.52
CA ALA A 30 3.69 -8.11 -12.11
C ALA A 30 4.14 -8.42 -10.68
N ILE A 31 3.41 -9.30 -9.99
CA ILE A 31 3.79 -9.75 -8.64
C ILE A 31 5.18 -10.39 -8.58
N ALA A 32 5.62 -11.01 -9.67
CA ALA A 32 6.95 -11.61 -9.78
C ALA A 32 8.06 -10.57 -9.61
N GLU A 33 7.88 -9.37 -10.18
CA GLU A 33 8.82 -8.27 -10.08
C GLU A 33 8.90 -7.72 -8.66
N VAL A 34 7.76 -7.63 -7.96
CA VAL A 34 7.76 -7.25 -6.53
C VAL A 34 8.48 -8.29 -5.67
N VAL A 35 8.28 -9.57 -5.94
CA VAL A 35 8.98 -10.67 -5.25
C VAL A 35 10.49 -10.57 -5.46
N GLU A 36 10.92 -10.32 -6.70
CA GLU A 36 12.34 -10.18 -7.06
C GLU A 36 12.97 -8.95 -6.40
N GLN A 37 12.32 -7.79 -6.50
CA GLN A 37 12.83 -6.52 -5.98
C GLN A 37 12.87 -6.47 -4.45
N THR A 38 11.87 -7.08 -3.80
CA THR A 38 11.77 -7.04 -2.33
C THR A 38 12.47 -8.22 -1.64
N GLY A 39 12.75 -9.30 -2.38
CA GLY A 39 13.33 -10.53 -1.85
C GLY A 39 12.41 -11.32 -0.91
N PHE A 40 11.13 -10.96 -0.81
CA PHE A 40 10.18 -11.66 0.04
C PHE A 40 9.51 -12.84 -0.68
N SER A 41 9.03 -13.83 0.09
CA SER A 41 8.32 -14.97 -0.50
C SER A 41 7.01 -14.53 -1.19
N TRP A 42 6.66 -15.22 -2.28
CA TRP A 42 5.45 -14.91 -3.06
C TRP A 42 4.18 -14.88 -2.20
N SER A 43 4.02 -15.85 -1.29
CA SER A 43 2.87 -15.92 -0.39
C SER A 43 2.80 -14.73 0.56
N PHE A 44 3.95 -14.28 1.08
CA PHE A 44 4.03 -13.10 1.95
C PHE A 44 3.68 -11.82 1.17
N VAL A 45 4.27 -11.64 -0.02
CA VAL A 45 3.98 -10.50 -0.88
C VAL A 45 2.49 -10.47 -1.21
N LYS A 46 1.93 -11.56 -1.74
CA LYS A 46 0.51 -11.64 -2.08
C LYS A 46 -0.40 -11.27 -0.91
N LYS A 47 -0.18 -11.84 0.27
CA LYS A 47 -0.97 -11.54 1.47
C LYS A 47 -0.86 -10.06 1.85
N THR A 48 0.33 -9.48 1.74
CA THR A 48 0.58 -8.08 2.05
C THR A 48 -0.09 -7.15 1.05
N LEU A 49 0.00 -7.43 -0.24
CA LEU A 49 -0.64 -6.64 -1.30
C LEU A 49 -2.17 -6.68 -1.21
N SER A 50 -2.75 -7.84 -0.88
CA SER A 50 -4.18 -7.95 -0.57
C SER A 50 -4.57 -7.02 0.58
N LYS A 51 -3.80 -7.03 1.68
CA LYS A 51 -4.05 -6.12 2.80
C LYS A 51 -3.93 -4.64 2.40
N ILE A 52 -2.92 -4.29 1.61
CA ILE A 52 -2.73 -2.91 1.14
C ILE A 52 -3.92 -2.46 0.29
N LYS A 53 -4.43 -3.31 -0.60
CA LYS A 53 -5.63 -3.02 -1.41
C LYS A 53 -6.86 -2.71 -0.55
N ASP A 54 -7.01 -3.44 0.56
CA ASP A 54 -8.16 -3.27 1.44
C ASP A 54 -8.02 -2.00 2.29
N ASP A 55 -6.83 -1.74 2.85
CA ASP A 55 -6.59 -0.69 3.84
C ASP A 55 -6.16 0.67 3.27
N TYR A 56 -5.70 0.73 2.00
CA TYR A 56 -5.12 1.92 1.39
C TYR A 56 -5.83 2.34 0.10
N ASP A 57 -5.92 3.65 -0.09
CA ASP A 57 -6.39 4.28 -1.32
C ASP A 57 -5.25 4.54 -2.31
N GLY A 58 -5.58 4.41 -3.59
CA GLY A 58 -4.67 4.63 -4.70
C GLY A 58 -3.74 3.48 -5.02
N PHE A 59 -4.04 2.29 -4.48
CA PHE A 59 -3.37 1.05 -4.81
C PHE A 59 -4.33 0.08 -5.48
N TYR A 60 -3.92 -0.47 -6.61
CA TYR A 60 -4.69 -1.43 -7.38
C TYR A 60 -3.97 -2.77 -7.41
N PHE A 61 -4.73 -3.84 -7.17
CA PHE A 61 -4.21 -5.21 -7.19
C PHE A 61 -5.28 -6.16 -7.72
N GLU A 62 -5.01 -6.74 -8.88
CA GLU A 62 -5.96 -7.60 -9.59
C GLU A 62 -5.28 -8.75 -10.31
N LYS A 63 -6.06 -9.78 -10.60
CA LYS A 63 -5.60 -10.95 -11.34
C LYS A 63 -5.87 -10.72 -12.83
N SER A 64 -4.82 -10.76 -13.64
CA SER A 64 -4.90 -10.69 -15.10
C SER A 64 -4.35 -11.99 -15.69
N GLY A 65 -5.22 -12.80 -16.29
CA GLY A 65 -4.87 -14.14 -16.77
C GLY A 65 -4.34 -15.03 -15.66
N SER A 66 -3.09 -15.50 -15.80
CA SER A 66 -2.39 -16.33 -14.81
C SER A 66 -1.55 -15.52 -13.80
N THR A 67 -1.39 -14.21 -14.00
CA THR A 67 -0.55 -13.36 -13.15
C THR A 67 -1.37 -12.36 -12.34
N TRP A 68 -0.73 -11.80 -11.31
CA TRP A 68 -1.28 -10.68 -10.55
C TRP A 68 -0.55 -9.42 -10.94
N ILE A 69 -1.32 -8.38 -11.26
CA ILE A 69 -0.83 -7.07 -11.67
C ILE A 69 -1.19 -6.06 -10.58
N MET A 70 -0.30 -5.10 -10.37
CA MET A 70 -0.53 -3.98 -9.46
C MET A 70 0.04 -2.69 -10.01
N TRP A 71 -0.59 -1.58 -9.64
CA TRP A 71 -0.12 -0.23 -9.91
C TRP A 71 -0.67 0.71 -8.84
N LYS A 72 -0.16 1.94 -8.83
CA LYS A 72 -0.70 3.04 -8.03
C LYS A 72 -1.16 4.18 -8.93
N ASP A 73 -2.23 4.87 -8.55
CA ASP A 73 -2.76 6.04 -9.29
C ASP A 73 -2.20 7.38 -8.80
N ARG A 74 -1.40 7.34 -7.73
CA ARG A 74 -0.90 8.51 -7.00
C ARG A 74 0.53 8.30 -6.52
N ASN A 75 1.20 9.39 -6.14
CA ASN A 75 2.59 9.33 -5.69
C ASN A 75 2.76 8.49 -4.41
N HIS A 76 1.83 8.62 -3.46
CA HIS A 76 1.86 7.87 -2.20
C HIS A 76 0.52 7.19 -1.96
N ILE A 77 0.54 5.90 -1.64
CA ILE A 77 -0.66 5.20 -1.19
C ILE A 77 -1.06 5.71 0.20
N ILE A 78 -2.34 6.00 0.40
CA ILE A 78 -2.83 6.69 1.61
C ILE A 78 -3.71 5.73 2.40
N LYS A 79 -3.47 5.60 3.71
CA LYS A 79 -4.30 4.74 4.54
C LYS A 79 -5.73 5.31 4.60
N LYS A 80 -6.74 4.47 4.40
CA LYS A 80 -8.15 4.88 4.47
C LYS A 80 -8.48 5.43 5.85
N LEU A 81 -9.18 6.57 5.87
CA LEU A 81 -9.58 7.27 7.09
C LEU A 81 -10.55 6.47 7.94
N ASP A 82 -11.21 5.49 7.35
CA ASP A 82 -12.11 4.61 8.07
C ASP A 82 -11.35 3.91 9.23
N GLU A 83 -10.09 3.52 9.07
CA GLU A 83 -9.33 2.94 10.19
C GLU A 83 -8.69 3.96 11.15
N THR A 84 -9.07 5.23 11.05
CA THR A 84 -8.54 6.32 11.88
C THR A 84 -9.58 6.85 12.85
N CYS A 85 -9.14 7.60 13.88
CA CYS A 85 -10.03 8.18 14.89
C CYS A 85 -11.10 9.12 14.31
N SER A 86 -11.00 9.50 13.04
CA SER A 86 -12.00 10.25 12.29
C SER A 86 -13.36 9.56 12.22
N ARG A 87 -13.44 8.21 12.30
CA ARG A 87 -14.73 7.49 12.41
C ARG A 87 -15.53 7.83 13.68
N PHE A 88 -14.87 8.38 14.72
CA PHE A 88 -15.53 8.79 15.96
C PHE A 88 -15.92 10.27 15.97
N LEU A 89 -15.54 11.02 14.93
CA LEU A 89 -16.04 12.37 14.71
C LEU A 89 -17.36 12.20 13.97
N VAL A 90 -18.42 11.89 14.71
CA VAL A 90 -19.78 12.03 14.21
C VAL A 90 -19.97 13.54 14.01
N ASP A 91 -20.22 13.97 12.78
CA ASP A 91 -20.67 15.33 12.55
C ASP A 91 -22.00 15.49 13.29
N ASP A 92 -21.99 16.22 14.41
CA ASP A 92 -23.19 16.79 15.01
C ASP A 92 -23.74 17.86 14.04
N GLU A 93 -24.21 17.44 12.86
CA GLU A 93 -25.18 18.19 12.07
C GLU A 93 -26.57 18.00 12.72
N GLU A 94 -26.72 18.47 13.97
CA GLU A 94 -27.99 19.09 14.34
C GLU A 94 -27.90 20.55 13.90
N GLU A 95 -28.41 20.79 12.70
CA GLU A 95 -28.83 22.12 12.25
C GLU A 95 -29.64 22.81 13.37
N CYS A 96 -29.13 23.93 13.88
CA CYS A 96 -29.88 24.91 14.67
C CYS A 96 -30.35 26.06 13.77
#